data_AF-A0A6C1BTR8-F1
#
_entry.id   AF-A0A6C1BTR8-F1
#
_cell.length_a   1.000
_cell.length_b   1.000
_cell.length_c   1.000
_cell.angle_alpha   90.00
_cell.angle_beta   90.00
_cell.angle_gamma   90.00
#
_symmetry.space_group_name_H-M   'P 1'
#
loop_
_entity.id
_entity.type
_entity.pdbx_description
1 polymer ?
#
loop_
_entity_poly.entity_id
_entity_poly.type
_entity_poly.pdbx_seq_one_letter_code
_entity_poly.pdbx_strand_id
1 'polypeptide(L)'
;MKTETNCRWLKSMDGHGSVGYAQITPKFLDGVLRPLFPDYDKEYSSHHFYALAYLTGMELRRARRLWQVYQAYNGGGLVYRECNRAKSCEWQECRKECRRRNVCVWMTKEGCRQYKSACEINYSYSQKVYKFGQLYRESEDKLRFW
;
A
#
# COMPACT_ATOMS: atom_id res chain seq x y z
N MET A 1 -8.69 -0.24 2.30
CA MET A 1 -9.76 -0.89 1.51
C MET A 1 -10.54 0.10 0.65
N LYS A 2 -11.17 1.15 1.21
CA LYS A 2 -11.86 2.16 0.37
C LYS A 2 -10.96 2.79 -0.70
N THR A 3 -9.71 3.10 -0.34
CA THR A 3 -8.68 3.59 -1.27
C THR A 3 -8.28 2.58 -2.35
N GLU A 4 -8.31 1.28 -2.04
CA GLU A 4 -7.80 0.20 -2.89
C GLU A 4 -8.83 -0.21 -3.94
N THR A 5 -10.04 -0.54 -3.50
CA THR A 5 -11.08 -1.13 -4.36
C THR A 5 -12.47 -0.59 -4.10
N ASN A 6 -12.60 0.51 -3.34
CA ASN A 6 -13.88 0.96 -2.81
C ASN A 6 -14.65 -0.17 -2.08
N CYS A 7 -13.90 -0.99 -1.32
CA CYS A 7 -14.42 -2.13 -0.55
C CYS A 7 -15.03 -3.27 -1.41
N ARG A 8 -14.55 -3.45 -2.65
CA ARG A 8 -14.97 -4.54 -3.54
C ARG A 8 -13.85 -5.57 -3.70
N TRP A 9 -14.23 -6.81 -3.96
CA TRP A 9 -13.27 -7.84 -4.35
C TRP A 9 -12.90 -7.67 -5.82
N LEU A 10 -11.64 -7.34 -6.12
CA LEU A 10 -11.18 -7.06 -7.48
C LEU A 10 -9.82 -7.70 -7.75
N LYS A 11 -9.55 -8.00 -9.02
CA LYS A 11 -8.21 -8.30 -9.52
C LYS A 11 -7.70 -7.12 -10.32
N SER A 12 -6.49 -6.65 -10.01
CA SER A 12 -5.87 -5.50 -10.64
C SER A 12 -5.53 -5.75 -12.11
N MET A 13 -5.54 -4.67 -12.91
CA MET A 13 -5.09 -4.63 -14.30
C MET A 13 -3.65 -4.12 -14.44
N ASP A 14 -2.91 -4.02 -13.34
CA ASP A 14 -1.50 -3.59 -13.28
C ASP A 14 -0.52 -4.58 -13.94
N GLY A 15 -0.98 -5.79 -14.30
CA GLY A 15 -0.13 -6.86 -14.83
C GLY A 15 0.69 -7.60 -13.77
N HIS A 16 0.55 -7.22 -12.49
CA HIS A 16 1.13 -7.92 -11.35
C HIS A 16 0.14 -8.86 -10.67
N GLY A 17 -1.16 -8.64 -10.88
CA GLY A 17 -2.22 -9.55 -10.43
C GLY A 17 -2.60 -9.36 -8.97
N SER A 18 -2.50 -8.14 -8.47
CA SER A 18 -2.97 -7.76 -7.13
C SER A 18 -4.46 -8.12 -6.94
N VAL A 19 -4.85 -8.63 -5.77
CA VAL A 19 -6.16 -9.24 -5.55
C VAL A 19 -6.84 -8.76 -4.27
N GLY A 20 -8.17 -8.74 -4.30
CA GLY A 20 -9.05 -8.58 -3.14
C GLY A 20 -9.19 -7.15 -2.64
N TYR A 21 -9.86 -6.98 -1.50
CA TYR A 21 -10.20 -5.67 -0.92
C TYR A 21 -9.00 -4.77 -0.62
N ALA A 22 -7.84 -5.39 -0.40
CA ALA A 22 -6.60 -4.72 -0.05
C ALA A 22 -5.58 -4.71 -1.20
N GLN A 23 -5.89 -5.29 -2.37
CA GLN A 23 -4.98 -5.38 -3.52
C GLN A 23 -3.60 -5.97 -3.17
N ILE A 24 -3.59 -7.08 -2.43
CA ILE A 24 -2.35 -7.80 -2.10
C ILE A 24 -1.83 -8.49 -3.37
N THR A 25 -0.53 -8.41 -3.66
CA THR A 25 0.06 -8.95 -4.90
C THR A 25 0.71 -10.32 -4.69
N PRO A 26 0.07 -11.44 -5.09
CA PRO A 26 0.59 -12.79 -4.81
C PRO A 26 1.96 -13.05 -5.41
N LYS A 27 2.22 -12.50 -6.60
CA LYS A 27 3.50 -12.59 -7.30
C LYS A 27 4.72 -12.27 -6.42
N PHE A 28 4.57 -11.36 -5.45
CA PHE A 28 5.66 -10.94 -4.57
C PHE A 28 5.55 -11.48 -3.14
N LEU A 29 4.36 -11.94 -2.74
CA LEU A 29 4.05 -12.18 -1.33
C LEU A 29 3.65 -13.63 -1.02
N ASP A 30 3.41 -14.47 -2.03
CA ASP A 30 2.96 -15.86 -1.82
C ASP A 30 3.91 -16.67 -0.94
N GLY A 31 5.22 -16.54 -1.15
CA GLY A 31 6.21 -17.28 -0.36
C GLY A 31 6.18 -16.95 1.14
N VAL A 32 5.61 -15.80 1.52
CA VAL A 32 5.48 -15.37 2.92
C VAL A 32 4.05 -15.59 3.42
N LEU A 33 3.05 -15.24 2.62
CA LEU A 33 1.66 -15.22 3.06
C LEU A 33 0.97 -16.57 2.97
N ARG A 34 1.20 -17.35 1.90
CA ARG A 34 0.47 -18.60 1.68
C ARG A 34 0.70 -19.64 2.79
N PRO A 35 1.90 -19.77 3.39
CA PRO A 35 2.10 -20.64 4.55
C PRO A 35 1.35 -20.20 5.81
N LEU A 36 1.13 -18.89 5.99
CA LEU A 36 0.49 -18.32 7.19
C LEU A 36 -1.03 -18.19 7.02
N PHE A 37 -1.47 -17.86 5.81
CA PHE A 37 -2.83 -17.49 5.45
C PHE A 37 -3.19 -18.15 4.11
N PRO A 38 -3.40 -19.47 4.03
CA PRO A 38 -3.48 -20.22 2.77
C PRO A 38 -4.55 -19.75 1.76
N ASP A 39 -5.59 -19.07 2.27
CA ASP A 39 -6.76 -18.63 1.52
C ASP A 39 -6.86 -17.10 1.43
N TYR A 40 -5.76 -16.36 1.60
CA TYR A 40 -5.79 -14.90 1.59
C TYR A 40 -6.19 -14.31 0.22
N ASP A 41 -6.13 -15.10 -0.85
CA ASP A 41 -6.49 -14.74 -2.23
C ASP A 41 -7.90 -15.23 -2.63
N LYS A 42 -8.72 -15.67 -1.66
CA LYS A 42 -10.13 -16.05 -1.88
C LYS A 42 -11.10 -15.00 -1.35
N GLU A 43 -12.17 -14.75 -2.11
CA GLU A 43 -13.22 -13.81 -1.71
C GLU A 43 -13.89 -14.27 -0.41
N TYR A 44 -14.26 -13.31 0.44
CA TYR A 44 -14.86 -13.51 1.78
C TYR A 44 -13.99 -14.24 2.81
N SER A 45 -12.78 -14.63 2.46
CA SER A 45 -11.85 -15.27 3.40
C SER A 45 -11.32 -14.27 4.44
N SER A 46 -11.41 -14.63 5.71
CA SER A 46 -10.82 -13.84 6.81
C SER A 46 -9.29 -13.74 6.69
N HIS A 47 -8.66 -14.73 6.04
CA HIS A 47 -7.22 -14.74 5.75
C HIS A 47 -6.77 -13.52 4.94
N HIS A 48 -7.64 -12.92 4.12
CA HIS A 48 -7.31 -11.70 3.39
C HIS A 48 -7.03 -10.53 4.35
N PHE A 49 -7.84 -10.41 5.40
CA PHE A 49 -7.71 -9.37 6.42
C PHE A 49 -6.54 -9.65 7.35
N TYR A 50 -6.29 -10.91 7.70
CA TYR A 50 -5.11 -11.29 8.47
C TYR A 50 -3.81 -11.04 7.72
N ALA A 51 -3.76 -11.31 6.42
CA ALA A 51 -2.63 -10.98 5.57
C ALA A 51 -2.38 -9.46 5.54
N LEU A 52 -3.42 -8.64 5.37
CA LEU A 52 -3.31 -7.18 5.45
C LEU A 52 -2.74 -6.72 6.82
N ALA A 53 -3.30 -7.25 7.90
CA ALA A 53 -2.87 -6.92 9.27
C ALA A 53 -1.41 -7.33 9.51
N TYR A 54 -0.99 -8.49 8.99
CA TYR A 54 0.38 -8.97 9.07
C TYR A 54 1.35 -8.06 8.32
N LEU A 55 1.05 -7.72 7.06
CA LEU A 55 1.88 -6.83 6.23
C LEU A 55 2.03 -5.44 6.86
N THR A 56 0.93 -4.84 7.28
CA THR A 56 0.95 -3.52 7.95
C THR A 56 1.62 -3.58 9.32
N GLY A 57 1.47 -4.69 10.06
CA GLY A 57 2.15 -4.96 11.32
C GLY A 57 3.68 -5.04 11.18
N MET A 58 4.20 -5.62 10.09
CA MET A 58 5.63 -5.61 9.81
C MET A 58 6.16 -4.19 9.60
N GLU A 59 5.40 -3.35 8.89
CA GLU A 59 5.79 -1.97 8.60
C GLU A 59 5.68 -1.04 9.81
N LEU A 60 4.71 -1.28 10.70
CA LEU A 60 4.56 -0.54 11.97
C LEU A 60 5.82 -0.56 12.83
N ARG A 61 6.62 -1.64 12.79
CA ARG A 61 7.88 -1.75 13.55
C ARG A 61 8.99 -0.82 13.05
N ARG A 62 8.87 -0.33 11.81
CA ARG A 62 9.88 0.48 11.11
C ARG A 62 9.44 1.93 10.98
N ALA A 63 8.13 2.14 10.90
CA ALA A 63 7.53 3.44 10.71
C ALA A 63 7.61 4.30 11.98
N ARG A 64 7.90 5.58 11.79
CA ARG A 64 7.81 6.62 12.82
C ARG A 64 6.43 7.30 12.82
N ARG A 65 5.69 7.16 11.72
CA ARG A 65 4.38 7.76 11.46
C ARG A 65 3.47 6.79 10.72
N LEU A 66 2.16 6.84 10.96
CA LEU A 66 1.23 5.90 10.33
C LEU A 66 1.18 6.08 8.81
N TRP A 67 1.37 7.30 8.30
CA TRP A 67 1.42 7.55 6.86
C TRP A 67 2.53 6.72 6.16
N GLN A 68 3.65 6.46 6.85
CA GLN A 68 4.76 5.67 6.30
C GLN A 68 4.38 4.19 6.17
N VAL A 69 3.60 3.65 7.11
CA VAL A 69 3.06 2.28 7.03
C VAL A 69 2.24 2.13 5.77
N TYR A 70 1.31 3.06 5.52
CA TYR A 70 0.46 3.01 4.33
C TYR A 70 1.23 3.19 3.02
N GLN A 71 2.27 4.04 3.01
CA GLN A 71 3.15 4.16 1.85
C GLN A 71 4.04 2.93 1.63
N ALA A 72 4.50 2.29 2.70
CA ALA A 72 5.30 1.07 2.61
C ALA A 72 4.44 -0.11 2.17
N TYR A 73 3.18 -0.17 2.62
CA TYR A 73 2.19 -1.13 2.15
C TYR A 73 1.95 -1.01 0.63
N ASN A 74 1.68 0.20 0.13
CA ASN A 74 1.34 0.43 -1.27
C ASN A 74 2.55 0.34 -2.22
N GLY A 75 3.73 0.82 -1.80
CA GLY A 75 4.89 0.99 -2.70
C GLY A 75 6.20 0.40 -2.18
N GLY A 76 6.16 -0.42 -1.13
CA GLY A 76 7.33 -0.99 -0.48
C GLY A 76 8.14 0.00 0.37
N GLY A 77 9.10 -0.54 1.14
CA GLY A 77 9.88 0.20 2.14
C GLY A 77 10.87 1.26 1.62
N LEU A 78 10.79 1.67 0.35
CA LEU A 78 11.60 2.77 -0.20
C LEU A 78 11.30 4.10 0.50
N VAL A 79 10.09 4.29 1.03
CA VAL A 79 9.68 5.48 1.80
C VAL A 79 10.62 5.76 2.98
N TYR A 80 11.14 4.73 3.63
CA TYR A 80 12.07 4.92 4.75
C TYR A 80 13.42 5.47 4.28
N ARG A 81 13.89 5.05 3.10
CA ARG A 81 15.12 5.58 2.51
C ARG A 81 14.93 7.03 2.06
N GLU A 82 13.77 7.35 1.51
CA GLU A 82 13.39 8.70 1.10
C GLU A 82 13.36 9.66 2.30
N CYS A 83 12.71 9.26 3.40
CA CYS A 83 12.71 10.05 4.63
C CYS A 83 14.10 10.17 5.30
N ASN A 84 14.91 9.11 5.26
CA ASN A 84 16.28 9.18 5.76
C ASN A 84 17.13 10.17 4.95
N ARG A 85 16.99 10.22 3.62
CA ARG A 85 17.66 11.24 2.79
C ARG A 85 17.22 12.65 3.16
N ALA A 86 15.91 12.84 3.37
CA ALA A 86 15.34 14.12 3.77
C ALA A 86 15.68 14.53 5.21
N LYS A 87 16.24 13.60 6.01
CA LYS A 87 16.45 13.75 7.46
C LYS A 87 15.18 14.24 8.18
N SER A 88 14.01 13.81 7.71
CA SER A 88 12.70 14.29 8.14
C SER A 88 11.69 13.15 8.15
N CYS A 89 10.63 13.31 8.96
CA CYS A 89 9.44 12.46 8.93
C CYS A 89 8.23 13.19 8.33
N GLU A 90 8.43 14.43 7.88
CA GLU A 90 7.38 15.21 7.24
C GLU A 90 7.15 14.69 5.83
N TRP A 91 5.88 14.39 5.53
CA TRP A 91 5.48 13.79 4.26
C TRP A 91 6.00 14.57 3.04
N GLN A 92 5.95 15.92 3.10
CA GLN A 92 6.38 16.78 1.99
C GLN A 92 7.88 16.70 1.76
N GLU A 93 8.68 16.67 2.83
CA GLU A 93 10.14 16.58 2.73
C GLU A 93 10.57 15.20 2.21
N CYS A 94 9.98 14.12 2.72
CA CYS A 94 10.23 12.78 2.18
C CYS A 94 9.84 12.67 0.69
N ARG A 95 8.73 13.30 0.28
CA ARG A 95 8.26 13.29 -1.12
C ARG A 95 9.28 13.91 -2.08
N LYS A 96 9.92 15.02 -1.68
CA LYS A 96 10.96 15.69 -2.49
C LYS A 96 12.14 14.76 -2.79
N GLU A 97 12.41 13.80 -1.91
CA GLU A 97 13.47 12.80 -2.08
C GLU A 97 13.05 11.54 -2.85
N CYS A 98 11.81 11.46 -3.34
CA CYS A 98 11.35 10.33 -4.13
C CYS A 98 11.96 10.33 -5.54
N ARG A 99 12.62 9.22 -5.90
CA ARG A 99 13.35 9.05 -7.18
C ARG A 99 12.86 7.83 -7.97
N ARG A 100 11.61 7.43 -7.76
CA ARG A 100 11.02 6.24 -8.39
C ARG A 100 10.63 6.57 -9.83
N ARG A 101 10.71 5.56 -10.71
CA ARG A 101 10.34 5.70 -12.12
C ARG A 101 8.82 5.65 -12.30
N ASN A 102 8.38 5.92 -13.52
CA ASN A 102 7.00 5.66 -13.91
C ASN A 102 6.75 4.14 -13.93
N VAL A 103 5.55 3.74 -13.51
CA VAL A 103 5.09 2.35 -13.50
C VAL A 103 3.84 2.21 -14.36
N CYS A 104 3.66 1.02 -14.94
CA CYS A 104 2.46 0.71 -15.68
C CYS A 104 1.28 0.56 -14.71
N VAL A 105 0.19 1.26 -14.97
CA VAL A 105 -1.05 1.16 -14.17
C VAL A 105 -2.20 0.57 -14.97
N TRP A 106 -2.01 0.35 -16.26
CA TRP A 106 -2.97 -0.30 -17.15
C TRP A 106 -2.25 -1.12 -18.21
N MET A 107 -2.19 -2.43 -17.99
CA MET A 107 -1.61 -3.40 -18.91
C MET A 107 -2.70 -4.00 -19.81
N THR A 108 -2.46 -4.05 -21.12
CA THR A 108 -3.27 -4.82 -22.09
C THR A 108 -2.42 -5.89 -22.77
N LYS A 109 -3.02 -6.71 -23.63
CA LYS A 109 -2.29 -7.71 -24.43
C LYS A 109 -1.26 -7.10 -25.37
N GLU A 110 -1.43 -5.84 -25.77
CA GLU A 110 -0.51 -5.11 -26.66
C GLU A 110 0.58 -4.36 -25.89
N GLY A 111 0.58 -4.43 -24.55
CA GLY A 111 1.53 -3.75 -23.67
C GLY A 111 0.87 -2.73 -22.75
N CYS A 112 1.70 -1.86 -22.16
CA CYS A 112 1.22 -0.88 -21.20
C CYS A 112 0.54 0.31 -21.91
N ARG A 113 -0.73 0.54 -21.60
CA ARG A 113 -1.51 1.67 -22.13
C ARG A 113 -1.34 2.96 -21.32
N GLN A 114 -1.00 2.84 -20.04
CA GLN A 114 -0.84 4.01 -19.18
C GLN A 114 0.29 3.85 -18.17
N TYR A 115 1.19 4.83 -18.17
CA TYR A 115 2.23 5.00 -17.17
C TYR A 115 1.91 6.16 -16.24
N LYS A 116 2.25 6.01 -14.96
CA LYS A 116 2.12 7.07 -13.95
C LYS A 116 3.34 7.08 -13.04
N SER A 117 3.65 8.24 -12.47
CA SER A 117 4.75 8.39 -11.52
C SER A 117 4.52 7.54 -10.28
N ALA A 118 5.41 6.58 -10.01
CA ALA A 118 5.32 5.78 -8.79
C ALA A 118 5.44 6.65 -7.53
N CYS A 119 6.15 7.78 -7.61
CA CYS A 119 6.21 8.76 -6.52
C CYS A 119 4.83 9.37 -6.26
N GLU A 120 4.12 9.82 -7.30
CA GLU A 120 2.79 10.42 -7.13
C GLU A 120 1.76 9.41 -6.65
N ILE A 121 1.76 8.20 -7.23
CA ILE A 121 0.87 7.12 -6.81
C ILE A 121 1.09 6.83 -5.32
N ASN A 122 2.35 6.61 -4.91
CA ASN A 122 2.64 6.20 -3.55
C ASN A 122 2.39 7.31 -2.53
N TYR A 123 2.85 8.53 -2.81
CA TYR A 123 2.71 9.64 -1.86
C TYR A 123 1.25 10.07 -1.71
N SER A 124 0.45 10.04 -2.79
CA SER A 124 -0.98 10.32 -2.70
C SER A 124 -1.79 9.24 -1.98
N TYR A 125 -1.27 8.01 -1.88
CA TYR A 125 -1.98 6.89 -1.25
C TYR A 125 -2.30 7.17 0.22
N SER A 126 -1.29 7.52 1.01
CA SER A 126 -1.45 7.85 2.43
C SER A 126 -2.43 9.01 2.68
N GLN A 127 -2.45 10.02 1.80
CA GLN A 127 -3.42 11.13 1.86
C GLN A 127 -4.86 10.64 1.65
N LYS A 128 -5.08 9.75 0.68
CA LYS A 128 -6.40 9.13 0.42
C LYS A 128 -6.85 8.27 1.58
N VAL A 129 -5.94 7.46 2.13
CA VAL A 129 -6.21 6.65 3.33
C VAL A 129 -6.62 7.55 4.49
N TYR A 130 -5.89 8.62 4.76
CA TYR A 130 -6.25 9.58 5.81
C TYR A 130 -7.66 10.13 5.59
N LYS A 131 -7.93 10.65 4.39
CA LYS A 131 -9.21 11.28 4.02
C LYS A 131 -10.38 10.32 4.17
N PHE A 132 -10.27 9.11 3.64
CA PHE A 132 -11.35 8.13 3.71
C PHE A 132 -11.46 7.47 5.08
N GLY A 133 -10.35 7.35 5.81
CA GLY A 133 -10.29 6.75 7.13
C GLY A 133 -10.92 7.60 8.22
N GLN A 134 -10.91 8.93 8.09
CA GLN A 134 -11.52 9.82 9.11
C GLN A 134 -12.99 9.51 9.38
N LEU A 135 -13.74 9.06 8.36
CA LEU A 135 -15.15 8.71 8.50
C LEU A 135 -15.40 7.48 9.38
N TYR A 136 -14.39 6.62 9.55
CA TYR A 136 -14.48 5.36 10.28
C TYR A 136 -13.66 5.39 11.57
N ARG A 137 -13.20 6.57 11.99
CA ARG A 137 -12.36 6.73 13.16
C ARG A 137 -13.22 6.79 14.41
N GLU A 138 -13.15 5.75 15.23
CA GLU A 138 -13.90 5.65 16.49
C GLU A 138 -13.10 6.12 17.71
N SER A 139 -11.76 6.23 17.58
CA SER A 139 -10.88 6.59 18.71
C SER A 139 -9.57 7.24 18.26
N GLU A 140 -8.72 7.60 19.23
CA GLU A 140 -7.39 8.12 18.97
C GLU A 140 -6.36 7.00 18.76
N ASP A 141 -5.60 7.14 17.67
CA ASP A 141 -4.49 6.24 17.37
C ASP A 141 -3.31 6.50 18.31
N LYS A 142 -2.68 5.42 18.80
CA LYS A 142 -1.44 5.51 19.59
C LYS A 142 -0.25 6.05 18.79
N LEU A 143 -0.33 6.01 17.46
CA LEU A 143 0.69 6.52 16.55
C LEU A 143 0.16 7.74 15.81
N ARG A 144 0.94 8.83 15.75
CA ARG A 144 0.56 9.99 14.96
C ARG A 144 0.49 9.63 13.48
N PHE A 145 -0.57 10.09 12.81
CA PHE A 145 -0.73 9.84 11.39
C PHE A 145 0.32 10.56 10.57
N TRP A 146 0.42 11.88 10.73
CA TRP A 146 1.38 12.79 10.07
C TRP A 146 2.64 12.95 10.90
#